data_AF-A0A7V3XIV8-F1
#
_entry.id   AF-A0A7V3XIV8-F1
#
_cell.length_a   1.000
_cell.length_b   1.000
_cell.length_c   1.000
_cell.angle_alpha   90.00
_cell.angle_beta   90.00
_cell.angle_gamma   90.00
#
_symmetry.space_group_name_H-M   'P 1'
#
loop_
_entity.id
_entity.type
_entity.pdbx_description
1 polymer ?
#
loop_
_entity_poly.entity_id
_entity_poly.type
_entity_poly.pdbx_seq_one_letter_code
_entity_poly.pdbx_strand_id
1 'polypeptide(L)'
;MLTPDHVPPVVPGAPLAEIETAIESGDAGAMLRAWHAACLDALGTQRWEPMIAVGDAARRIGQATGFTIAFAAKARQAYQVALYRAHKQGSREGVMRAADGFRALGDREVVEQCTAIAERLAAGPEPRGA
;
A
#
# COMPACT_ATOMS: atom_id res chain seq x y z
N MET A 1 11.09 -26.45 -14.05
CA MET A 1 11.19 -24.99 -14.19
C MET A 1 9.78 -24.42 -14.05
N LEU A 2 9.43 -23.91 -12.88
CA LEU A 2 8.16 -23.22 -12.66
C LEU A 2 8.36 -21.75 -13.06
N THR A 3 7.56 -21.25 -13.99
CA THR A 3 7.52 -19.83 -14.34
C THR A 3 7.09 -19.00 -13.13
N PRO A 4 7.67 -17.82 -12.88
CA PRO A 4 7.19 -16.95 -11.81
C PRO A 4 5.78 -16.48 -12.14
N ASP A 5 4.92 -16.63 -11.13
CA ASP A 5 3.57 -16.12 -11.02
C ASP A 5 3.49 -14.67 -11.55
N HIS A 6 2.86 -14.49 -12.70
CA HIS A 6 2.56 -13.17 -13.23
C HIS A 6 1.42 -12.59 -12.40
N VAL A 7 1.78 -11.90 -11.33
CA VAL A 7 0.87 -11.01 -10.61
C VAL A 7 0.31 -10.03 -11.63
N PRO A 8 -1.02 -9.99 -11.85
CA PRO A 8 -1.60 -9.08 -12.84
C PRO A 8 -1.23 -7.63 -12.45
N PRO A 9 -0.94 -6.76 -13.43
CA PRO A 9 -0.72 -5.35 -13.13
C PRO A 9 -1.99 -4.82 -12.49
N VAL A 10 -1.90 -4.44 -11.21
CA VAL A 10 -2.91 -3.62 -10.56
C VAL A 10 -2.99 -2.34 -11.39
N VAL A 11 -4.01 -2.21 -12.23
CA VAL A 11 -4.15 -1.08 -13.14
C VAL A 11 -4.29 0.15 -12.29
N PRO A 12 -3.28 1.02 -12.22
CA PRO A 12 -3.35 2.10 -11.29
C PRO A 12 -3.88 3.35 -12.01
N GLY A 13 -4.45 4.30 -11.28
CA GLY A 13 -4.84 5.59 -11.86
C GLY A 13 -3.66 6.24 -12.59
N ALA A 14 -3.93 7.15 -13.54
CA ALA A 14 -2.94 7.88 -14.32
C ALA A 14 -1.65 8.32 -13.55
N PRO A 15 -1.72 8.79 -12.28
CA PRO A 15 -0.53 9.22 -11.54
C PRO A 15 0.51 8.12 -11.27
N LEU A 16 0.11 6.85 -11.22
CA LEU A 16 1.00 5.74 -10.90
C LEU A 16 1.73 5.20 -12.14
N ALA A 17 1.12 5.29 -13.31
CA ALA A 17 1.81 5.00 -14.58
C ALA A 17 2.94 6.01 -14.84
N GLU A 18 2.73 7.28 -14.44
CA GLU A 18 3.77 8.31 -14.49
C GLU A 18 4.94 8.02 -13.53
N ILE A 19 4.69 7.39 -12.38
CA ILE A 19 5.75 6.98 -11.45
C ILE A 19 6.62 5.89 -12.06
N GLU A 20 6.03 4.88 -12.70
CA GLU A 20 6.80 3.80 -13.34
C GLU A 20 7.66 4.35 -14.49
N THR A 21 7.10 5.26 -15.31
CA THR A 21 7.86 5.96 -16.36
C THR A 21 9.01 6.81 -15.78
N ALA A 22 8.77 7.47 -14.63
CA ALA A 22 9.80 8.22 -13.94
C ALA A 22 10.89 7.30 -13.36
N ILE A 23 10.52 6.11 -12.89
CA ILE A 23 11.47 5.10 -12.41
C ILE A 23 12.39 4.63 -13.56
N GLU A 24 11.82 4.34 -14.73
CA GLU A 24 12.56 3.93 -15.93
C GLU A 24 13.54 5.01 -16.42
N SER A 25 13.17 6.28 -16.33
CA SER A 25 14.02 7.40 -16.76
C SER A 25 15.11 7.77 -15.74
N GLY A 26 15.05 7.26 -14.51
CA GLY A 26 16.04 7.54 -13.46
C GLY A 26 15.99 8.96 -12.88
N ASP A 27 15.02 9.79 -13.28
CA ASP A 27 14.88 11.15 -12.77
C ASP A 27 14.20 11.12 -11.39
N ALA A 28 15.03 11.13 -10.34
CA ALA A 28 14.56 11.14 -8.95
C ALA A 28 13.64 12.34 -8.61
N GLY A 29 13.83 13.48 -9.29
CA GLY A 29 12.95 14.65 -9.12
C GLY A 29 11.58 14.42 -9.73
N ALA A 30 11.52 13.81 -10.92
CA ALA A 30 10.27 13.40 -11.56
C ALA A 30 9.54 12.32 -10.74
N MET A 31 10.28 11.32 -10.23
CA MET A 31 9.71 10.27 -9.36
C MET A 31 9.03 10.87 -8.13
N LEU A 32 9.68 11.83 -7.45
CA LEU A 32 9.13 12.44 -6.25
C LEU A 32 7.89 13.30 -6.55
N ARG A 33 7.88 14.05 -7.67
CA ARG A 33 6.73 14.85 -8.09
C ARG A 33 5.53 13.96 -8.43
N ALA A 34 5.76 12.93 -9.24
CA ALA A 34 4.72 11.96 -9.62
C ALA A 34 4.17 11.24 -8.39
N TRP A 35 5.03 10.82 -7.46
CA TRP A 35 4.62 10.21 -6.19
C TRP A 35 3.75 11.14 -5.34
N HIS A 36 4.12 12.42 -5.23
CA HIS A 36 3.36 13.39 -4.46
C HIS A 36 1.97 13.64 -5.08
N ALA A 37 1.89 13.77 -6.41
CA ALA A 37 0.63 13.90 -7.13
C ALA A 37 -0.28 12.68 -6.92
N ALA A 38 0.27 11.46 -7.05
CA ALA A 38 -0.46 10.22 -6.79
C ALA A 38 -0.96 10.12 -5.34
N CYS A 39 -0.15 10.57 -4.37
CA CYS A 39 -0.53 10.59 -2.96
C CYS A 39 -1.70 11.55 -2.71
N LEU A 40 -1.68 12.76 -3.27
CA LEU A 40 -2.76 13.73 -3.14
C LEU A 40 -4.07 13.24 -3.78
N ASP A 41 -3.98 12.64 -4.97
CA ASP A 41 -5.14 12.04 -5.65
C ASP A 41 -5.73 10.88 -4.82
N ALA A 42 -4.89 9.94 -4.38
CA ALA A 42 -5.28 8.82 -3.54
C ALA A 42 -5.93 9.26 -2.21
N LEU A 43 -5.42 10.34 -1.60
CA LEU A 43 -6.02 10.91 -0.39
C LEU A 43 -7.44 11.43 -0.65
N GLY A 44 -7.71 12.01 -1.83
CA GLY A 44 -9.02 12.47 -2.25
C GLY A 44 -10.07 11.36 -2.40
N THR A 45 -9.67 10.15 -2.80
CA THR A 45 -10.61 9.04 -3.09
C THR A 45 -11.32 8.43 -1.88
N GLN A 46 -10.81 8.65 -0.66
CA GLN A 46 -11.23 7.96 0.58
C GLN A 46 -11.15 6.41 0.52
N ARG A 47 -10.56 5.84 -0.53
CA ARG A 47 -10.39 4.40 -0.74
C ARG A 47 -9.06 3.90 -0.17
N TRP A 48 -8.99 2.61 0.14
CA TRP A 48 -7.78 2.01 0.71
C TRP A 48 -6.82 1.55 -0.39
N GLU A 49 -7.35 1.08 -1.53
CA GLU A 49 -6.60 0.55 -2.67
C GLU A 49 -5.57 1.55 -3.21
N PRO A 50 -5.91 2.83 -3.46
CA PRO A 50 -4.95 3.79 -4.00
C PRO A 50 -3.82 4.09 -3.02
N MET A 51 -4.07 4.01 -1.71
CA MET A 51 -3.06 4.22 -0.68
C MET A 51 -2.07 3.05 -0.59
N ILE A 52 -2.49 1.81 -0.89
CA ILE A 52 -1.57 0.67 -1.05
C ILE A 52 -0.60 0.95 -2.20
N ALA A 53 -1.13 1.34 -3.36
CA ALA A 53 -0.31 1.61 -4.54
C ALA A 53 0.69 2.76 -4.32
N VAL A 54 0.30 3.81 -3.57
CA VAL A 54 1.20 4.90 -3.17
C VAL A 54 2.33 4.41 -2.26
N GLY A 55 2.04 3.46 -1.35
CA GLY A 55 3.05 2.85 -0.48
C GLY A 55 4.03 1.96 -1.26
N ASP A 56 3.53 1.16 -2.19
CA ASP A 56 4.34 0.32 -3.07
C ASP A 56 5.28 1.17 -3.93
N ALA A 57 4.74 2.24 -4.52
CA ALA A 57 5.49 3.21 -5.30
C ALA A 57 6.60 3.88 -4.48
N ALA A 58 6.30 4.30 -3.24
CA ALA A 58 7.32 4.85 -2.35
C ALA A 58 8.48 3.86 -2.15
N ARG A 59 8.16 2.58 -1.91
CA ARG A 59 9.17 1.54 -1.70
C ARG A 59 10.05 1.35 -2.94
N ARG A 60 9.47 1.32 -4.15
CA ARG A 60 10.21 1.22 -5.41
C ARG A 60 11.12 2.42 -5.65
N ILE A 61 10.63 3.65 -5.40
CA ILE A 61 11.46 4.87 -5.52
C ILE A 61 12.62 4.83 -4.53
N GLY A 62 12.38 4.40 -3.28
CA GLY A 62 13.44 4.23 -2.28
C GLY A 62 14.52 3.23 -2.71
N GLN A 63 14.12 2.15 -3.38
CA GLN A 63 15.05 1.17 -3.94
C GLN A 63 15.83 1.73 -5.15
N ALA A 64 15.16 2.43 -6.06
CA ALA A 64 15.77 3.00 -7.27
C ALA A 64 16.74 4.16 -6.96
N THR A 65 16.45 4.96 -5.94
CA THR A 65 17.23 6.16 -5.59
C THR A 65 18.25 5.93 -4.48
N GLY A 66 18.21 4.78 -3.80
CA GLY A 66 19.02 4.49 -2.61
C GLY A 66 18.53 5.17 -1.32
N PHE A 67 17.51 6.03 -1.37
CA PHE A 67 16.92 6.70 -0.21
C PHE A 67 15.91 5.81 0.53
N THR A 68 16.29 4.56 0.82
CA THR A 68 15.42 3.52 1.36
C THR A 68 14.75 3.92 2.68
N ILE A 69 15.49 4.55 3.60
CA ILE A 69 14.95 4.95 4.92
C ILE A 69 13.85 6.02 4.78
N ALA A 70 14.11 7.07 3.97
CA ALA A 70 13.18 8.18 3.80
C ALA A 70 11.88 7.71 3.12
N PHE A 71 12.00 6.86 2.12
CA PHE A 71 10.85 6.31 1.40
C PHE A 71 10.14 5.18 2.15
N ALA A 72 10.83 4.43 3.02
CA ALA A 72 10.19 3.48 3.92
C ALA A 72 9.24 4.18 4.91
N ALA A 73 9.62 5.35 5.43
CA ALA A 73 8.73 6.15 6.28
C ALA A 73 7.47 6.61 5.52
N LYS A 74 7.64 7.03 4.25
CA LYS A 74 6.52 7.42 3.36
C LYS A 74 5.61 6.24 3.04
N ALA A 75 6.19 5.07 2.75
CA ALA A 75 5.44 3.83 2.52
C ALA A 75 4.64 3.44 3.76
N ARG A 76 5.26 3.49 4.95
CA ARG A 76 4.60 3.20 6.23
C ARG A 76 3.37 4.09 6.45
N GLN A 77 3.51 5.40 6.21
CA GLN A 77 2.40 6.35 6.32
C GLN A 77 1.25 5.99 5.37
N ALA A 78 1.56 5.65 4.11
CA ALA A 78 0.55 5.27 3.14
C ALA A 78 -0.20 3.98 3.55
N TYR A 79 0.51 2.96 4.03
CA TYR A 79 -0.10 1.73 4.53
C TYR A 79 -0.92 1.94 5.82
N GLN A 80 -0.52 2.86 6.70
CA GLN A 80 -1.31 3.22 7.88
C GLN A 80 -2.67 3.82 7.48
N VAL A 81 -2.69 4.71 6.48
CA VAL A 81 -3.94 5.28 5.95
C VAL A 81 -4.78 4.20 5.26
N ALA A 82 -4.15 3.31 4.48
CA ALA A 82 -4.83 2.20 3.84
C ALA A 82 -5.48 1.26 4.88
N LEU A 83 -4.75 0.87 5.92
CA LEU A 83 -5.22 0.05 7.03
C LEU A 83 -6.41 0.69 7.74
N TYR A 84 -6.29 1.97 8.08
CA TYR A 84 -7.37 2.72 8.74
C TYR A 84 -8.65 2.72 7.88
N ARG A 85 -8.52 3.02 6.59
CA ARG A 85 -9.64 3.04 5.64
C ARG A 85 -10.26 1.66 5.45
N ALA A 86 -9.43 0.62 5.29
CA ALA A 86 -9.88 -0.75 5.12
C ALA A 86 -10.61 -1.27 6.37
N HIS A 87 -10.07 -0.98 7.56
CA HIS A 87 -10.71 -1.32 8.82
C HIS A 87 -12.08 -0.65 8.97
N LYS A 88 -12.17 0.66 8.68
CA LYS A 88 -13.44 1.42 8.70
C LYS A 88 -14.48 0.86 7.73
N GLN A 89 -14.03 0.35 6.58
CA GLN A 89 -14.89 -0.26 5.55
C GLN A 89 -15.22 -1.73 5.83
N GLY A 90 -14.68 -2.32 6.91
CA GLY A 90 -14.84 -3.75 7.19
C GLY A 90 -14.16 -4.66 6.15
N SER A 91 -13.22 -4.13 5.36
CA SER A 91 -12.56 -4.86 4.28
C SER A 91 -11.41 -5.71 4.82
N ARG A 92 -11.66 -7.01 5.00
CA ARG A 92 -10.61 -8.00 5.34
C ARG A 92 -9.49 -7.98 4.30
N GLU A 93 -9.84 -7.90 3.02
CA GLU A 93 -8.87 -7.83 1.93
C GLU A 93 -7.96 -6.62 2.08
N GLY A 94 -8.54 -5.44 2.31
CA GLY A 94 -7.75 -4.21 2.46
C GLY A 94 -6.82 -4.25 3.68
N VAL A 95 -7.26 -4.86 4.78
CA VAL A 95 -6.41 -5.07 5.97
C VAL A 95 -5.23 -6.01 5.64
N MET A 96 -5.48 -7.11 4.93
CA MET A 96 -4.42 -8.06 4.54
C MET A 96 -3.44 -7.44 3.53
N ARG A 97 -3.94 -6.63 2.59
CA ARG A 97 -3.09 -5.89 1.63
C ARG A 97 -2.19 -4.88 2.34
N ALA A 98 -2.71 -4.15 3.33
CA ALA A 98 -1.89 -3.25 4.15
C ALA A 98 -0.84 -4.04 4.96
N ALA A 99 -1.20 -5.21 5.50
CA ALA A 99 -0.28 -6.09 6.22
C ALA A 99 0.89 -6.55 5.34
N ASP A 100 0.66 -6.87 4.07
CA ASP A 100 1.72 -7.22 3.13
C ASP A 100 2.69 -6.05 2.91
N GLY A 101 2.15 -4.83 2.79
CA GLY A 101 2.95 -3.60 2.73
C GLY A 101 3.85 -3.41 3.97
N PHE A 102 3.30 -3.58 5.18
CA PHE A 102 4.09 -3.53 6.43
C PHE A 102 5.13 -4.65 6.52
N ARG A 103 4.81 -5.85 6.04
CA ARG A 103 5.74 -6.98 5.97
C ARG A 103 6.93 -6.67 5.09
N ALA A 104 6.70 -6.02 3.94
CA ALA A 104 7.77 -5.58 3.04
C ALA A 104 8.69 -4.50 3.67
N LEU A 105 8.23 -3.79 4.71
CA LEU A 105 9.03 -2.84 5.49
C LEU A 105 9.71 -3.49 6.72
N GLY A 106 9.39 -4.74 7.05
CA GLY A 106 9.89 -5.45 8.23
C GLY A 106 9.11 -5.19 9.53
N ASP A 107 7.94 -4.56 9.44
CA ASP A 107 7.11 -4.17 10.59
C ASP A 107 6.29 -5.33 11.16
N ARG A 108 6.97 -6.34 11.71
CA ARG A 108 6.37 -7.60 12.18
C ARG A 108 5.23 -7.41 13.19
N GLU A 109 5.40 -6.52 14.17
CA GLU A 109 4.36 -6.24 15.18
C GLU A 109 3.06 -5.72 14.53
N VAL A 110 3.17 -4.86 13.52
CA VAL A 110 2.01 -4.31 12.81
C VAL A 110 1.33 -5.39 11.96
N VAL A 111 2.11 -6.32 11.38
CA VAL A 111 1.56 -7.46 10.63
C VAL A 111 0.73 -8.37 11.52
N GLU A 112 1.18 -8.64 12.75
CA GLU A 112 0.42 -9.43 13.73
C GLU A 112 -0.90 -8.75 14.10
N GLN A 113 -0.86 -7.44 14.35
CA GLN A 113 -2.07 -6.65 14.63
C GLN A 113 -3.05 -6.66 13.45
N CYS A 114 -2.57 -6.50 12.21
CA CYS A 114 -3.42 -6.57 11.02
C CYS A 114 -4.08 -7.95 10.87
N THR A 115 -3.34 -9.02 11.20
CA THR A 115 -3.86 -10.39 11.15
C THR A 115 -5.01 -10.56 12.15
N ALA A 116 -4.82 -10.13 13.41
CA ALA A 116 -5.87 -10.17 14.42
C ALA A 116 -7.12 -9.35 14.02
N ILE A 117 -6.93 -8.19 13.38
CA ILE A 117 -8.05 -7.39 12.85
C ILE A 117 -8.79 -8.15 11.74
N ALA A 118 -8.05 -8.76 10.80
CA ALA A 118 -8.63 -9.51 9.68
C ALA A 118 -9.41 -10.74 10.15
N GLU A 119 -8.93 -11.44 11.19
CA GLU A 119 -9.63 -12.55 11.84
C GLU A 119 -10.95 -12.08 12.48
N ARG A 120 -10.91 -10.96 13.21
CA ARG A 120 -12.12 -10.39 13.83
C ARG A 120 -13.16 -9.95 12.80
N LEU A 121 -12.73 -9.42 11.65
CA LEU A 121 -13.62 -9.11 10.53
C LEU A 121 -14.21 -10.38 9.89
N ALA A 122 -13.45 -11.49 9.85
CA ALA A 122 -13.92 -12.77 9.31
C ALA A 122 -14.94 -13.47 10.22
N ALA A 123 -14.84 -13.29 11.54
CA ALA A 123 -15.79 -13.85 12.51
C ALA A 123 -17.20 -13.23 12.40
N GLY A 124 -17.36 -12.09 11.72
CA GLY A 124 -18.63 -11.38 11.61
C GLY A 124 -19.08 -10.74 12.93
N PRO A 125 -20.17 -9.95 12.93
CA PRO A 125 -20.79 -9.53 14.18
C PRO A 125 -21.28 -10.78 14.92
N GLU A 126 -20.84 -10.96 16.17
CA GLU A 126 -21.38 -12.00 17.06
C GLU A 126 -22.92 -11.92 17.01
N PRO A 127 -23.65 -13.05 16.85
CA PRO A 127 -25.10 -13.04 16.93
C PRO A 127 -25.47 -12.53 18.33
N ARG A 128 -26.00 -11.31 18.39
CA ARG A 128 -26.58 -10.76 19.61
C ARG A 128 -27.73 -11.69 19.97
N GLY A 129 -27.52 -12.51 21.00
CA GLY A 129 -28.48 -13.50 21.48
C GLY A 129 -29.87 -12.87 21.64
N ALA A 130 -30.85 -13.57 21.07
CA ALA A 130 -32.28 -13.30 21.20
C ALA A 130 -32.79 -13.62 22.61
#